data_AF-A0A956TBR4-F1
#
_entry.id   AF-A0A956TBR4-F1
#
_cell.length_a   1.000
_cell.length_b   1.000
_cell.length_c   1.000
_cell.angle_alpha   90.00
_cell.angle_beta   90.00
_cell.angle_gamma   90.00
#
_symmetry.space_group_name_H-M   'P 1'
#
loop_
_entity.id
_entity.type
_entity.pdbx_description
1 polymer ?
#
loop_
_entity_poly.entity_id
_entity_poly.type
_entity_poly.pdbx_seq_one_letter_code
_entity_poly.pdbx_strand_id
1 'polypeptide(L)'
;MRLATYEDAKEGAYLKALFRTGSGELENSVFAILSPDAKAYLVPSGRSPRMVFGTAQRMATEMQEIGSRYHGSNASPDHLPKMANVRLALNVAACDDVPLVIAVGRNAKEEQALEKRLASWAWNSYFAGRAEYATTTNLAELSMISGTKPASGYVVVQPDRFGQKGSVIATIEGDSKLPDQLWEAIGRYQSAGEKDTGSHISAGRQKGIYWQTVIPVTDPGPRGR
;
A
#
# COMPACT_ATOMS: atom_id res chain seq x y z
N MET A 1 1.49 -5.38 -11.24
CA MET A 1 1.71 -4.62 -10.01
C MET A 1 1.40 -3.16 -10.31
N ARG A 2 0.37 -2.61 -9.68
CA ARG A 2 0.04 -1.19 -9.81
C ARG A 2 0.42 -0.53 -8.49
N LEU A 3 1.33 0.41 -8.58
CA LEU A 3 1.89 1.14 -7.45
C LEU A 3 1.13 2.46 -7.33
N ALA A 4 1.06 3.02 -6.11
CA ALA A 4 0.42 4.31 -5.82
C ALA A 4 1.03 5.51 -6.59
N THR A 5 2.12 5.28 -7.33
CA THR A 5 2.92 6.27 -8.08
C THR A 5 2.12 7.29 -8.90
N TYR A 6 1.00 6.88 -9.51
CA TYR A 6 0.17 7.76 -10.37
C TYR A 6 -1.14 8.20 -9.71
N GLU A 7 -1.23 8.12 -8.38
CA GLU A 7 -2.45 8.40 -7.62
C GLU A 7 -2.40 9.76 -6.90
N ASP A 8 -1.23 10.39 -6.81
CA ASP A 8 -1.05 11.74 -6.27
C ASP A 8 -0.08 12.57 -7.13
N ALA A 9 -0.51 13.77 -7.55
CA ALA A 9 0.28 14.63 -8.43
C ALA A 9 1.51 15.23 -7.74
N LYS A 10 1.45 15.50 -6.43
CA LYS A 10 2.58 16.04 -5.66
C LYS A 10 3.62 14.96 -5.42
N GLU A 11 3.18 13.75 -5.03
CA GLU A 11 4.05 12.59 -4.91
C GLU A 11 4.69 12.26 -6.26
N GLY A 12 3.92 12.23 -7.35
CA GLY A 12 4.44 12.00 -8.69
C GLY A 12 5.52 13.02 -9.10
N ALA A 13 5.30 14.31 -8.81
CA ALA A 13 6.31 15.36 -9.06
C ALA A 13 7.58 15.16 -8.22
N TYR A 14 7.42 14.75 -6.96
CA TYR A 14 8.54 14.45 -6.06
C TYR A 14 9.34 13.23 -6.54
N LEU A 15 8.68 12.12 -6.88
CA LEU A 15 9.33 10.92 -7.42
C LEU A 15 10.06 11.19 -8.74
N LYS A 16 9.48 12.01 -9.63
CA LYS A 16 10.13 12.50 -10.87
C LYS A 16 11.37 13.35 -10.59
N ALA A 17 11.42 14.06 -9.48
CA ALA A 17 12.61 14.81 -9.06
C ALA A 17 13.68 13.88 -8.46
N LEU A 18 13.27 12.79 -7.80
CA LEU A 18 14.19 11.86 -7.17
C LEU A 18 14.97 10.99 -8.17
N PHE A 19 14.35 10.61 -9.28
CA PHE A 19 14.98 9.78 -10.28
C PHE A 19 14.48 10.14 -11.68
N ARG A 20 15.41 10.48 -12.56
CA ARG A 20 15.13 10.79 -13.96
C ARG A 20 15.86 9.81 -14.85
N THR A 21 15.14 9.21 -15.79
CA THR A 21 15.75 8.45 -16.88
C THR A 21 15.85 9.32 -18.14
N GLY A 22 16.30 8.73 -19.25
CA GLY A 22 16.33 9.41 -20.55
C GLY A 22 14.97 9.91 -21.03
N SER A 23 13.85 9.40 -20.50
CA SER A 23 12.50 9.91 -20.80
C SER A 23 12.27 11.32 -20.25
N GLY A 24 12.99 11.69 -19.18
CA GLY A 24 12.73 12.91 -18.41
C GLY A 24 11.39 12.92 -17.68
N GLU A 25 10.63 11.82 -17.70
CA GLU A 25 9.28 11.69 -17.16
C GLU A 25 9.21 10.80 -15.90
N LEU A 26 8.06 10.80 -15.23
CA LEU A 26 7.83 9.94 -14.07
C LEU A 26 7.87 8.46 -14.48
N GLU A 27 8.67 7.69 -13.77
CA GLU A 27 8.77 6.24 -13.95
C GLU A 27 7.77 5.52 -13.03
N ASN A 28 7.29 4.34 -13.43
CA ASN A 28 6.36 3.57 -12.60
C ASN A 28 6.98 3.08 -11.28
N SER A 29 8.31 2.97 -11.23
CA SER A 29 9.05 2.57 -10.03
C SER A 29 10.28 3.45 -9.83
N VAL A 30 10.43 3.95 -8.60
CA VAL A 30 11.60 4.68 -8.12
C VAL A 30 12.05 4.02 -6.82
N PHE A 31 13.35 3.81 -6.71
CA PHE A 31 14.01 3.31 -5.51
C PHE A 31 15.08 4.33 -5.10
N ALA A 32 15.02 4.79 -3.86
CA ALA A 32 16.02 5.66 -3.27
C ALA A 32 16.05 5.42 -1.75
N ILE A 33 17.19 5.71 -1.13
CA ILE A 33 17.30 5.80 0.33
C ILE A 33 17.83 7.18 0.64
N LEU A 34 17.07 7.93 1.43
CA LEU A 34 17.34 9.31 1.78
C LEU A 34 17.73 9.43 3.25
N SER A 35 18.41 10.51 3.61
CA SER A 35 18.62 10.91 5.00
C SER A 35 17.27 11.16 5.71
N PRO A 36 17.21 11.12 7.05
CA PRO A 36 15.95 11.34 7.79
C PRO A 36 15.26 12.68 7.51
N ASP A 37 16.00 13.70 7.08
CA ASP A 37 15.47 15.00 6.68
C ASP A 37 15.09 15.09 5.18
N ALA A 38 15.21 13.96 4.45
CA ALA A 38 14.97 13.81 3.03
C ALA A 38 15.81 14.70 2.10
N LYS A 39 16.91 15.28 2.58
CA LYS A 39 17.74 16.23 1.80
C LYS A 39 18.91 15.59 1.06
N ALA A 40 19.40 14.46 1.54
CA ALA A 40 20.55 13.79 0.96
C ALA A 40 20.22 12.36 0.54
N TYR A 41 20.77 11.93 -0.59
CA TYR A 41 20.79 10.53 -0.99
C TYR A 41 21.83 9.78 -0.15
N LEU A 42 21.40 8.74 0.56
CA LEU A 42 22.31 7.80 1.22
C LEU A 42 22.82 6.74 0.23
N VAL A 43 22.06 6.49 -0.83
CA VAL A 43 22.44 5.65 -1.97
C VAL A 43 21.93 6.30 -3.27
N PRO A 44 22.56 6.04 -4.43
CA PRO A 44 22.03 6.48 -5.71
C PRO A 44 20.58 6.01 -5.93
N SER A 45 19.77 6.84 -6.57
CA SER A 45 18.41 6.45 -6.97
C SER A 45 18.42 5.53 -8.20
N GLY A 46 17.41 4.66 -8.33
CA GLY A 46 17.24 3.76 -9.48
C GLY A 46 15.79 3.31 -9.64
N ARG A 47 15.53 2.31 -10.49
CA ARG A 47 14.18 1.70 -10.62
C ARG A 47 13.95 0.49 -9.73
N SER A 48 15.00 -0.03 -9.09
CA SER A 48 14.94 -1.18 -8.19
C SER A 48 16.19 -1.27 -7.30
N PRO A 49 16.13 -1.98 -6.17
CA PRO A 49 17.32 -2.26 -5.36
C PRO A 49 18.43 -2.93 -6.17
N ARG A 50 18.10 -3.80 -7.12
CA ARG A 50 19.09 -4.46 -7.99
C ARG A 50 19.84 -3.45 -8.88
N MET A 51 19.19 -2.40 -9.37
CA MET A 51 19.89 -1.36 -10.14
C MET A 51 20.89 -0.56 -9.29
N VAL A 52 20.59 -0.37 -8.01
CA VAL A 52 21.40 0.43 -7.09
C VAL A 52 22.53 -0.38 -6.48
N PHE A 53 22.23 -1.55 -5.92
CA PHE A 53 23.20 -2.38 -5.20
C PHE A 53 23.81 -3.50 -6.03
N GLY A 54 23.18 -3.92 -7.14
CA GLY A 54 23.60 -5.04 -7.97
C GLY A 54 23.34 -6.42 -7.34
N THR A 55 23.65 -6.60 -6.05
CA THR A 55 23.49 -7.87 -5.31
C THR A 55 22.84 -7.66 -3.94
N ALA A 56 22.20 -8.72 -3.43
CA ALA A 56 21.62 -8.72 -2.09
C ALA A 56 22.69 -8.57 -1.00
N GLN A 57 23.88 -9.16 -1.19
CA GLN A 57 24.99 -9.05 -0.24
C GLN A 57 25.44 -7.59 -0.09
N ARG A 58 25.63 -6.89 -1.22
CA ARG A 58 26.03 -5.48 -1.19
C ARG A 58 24.96 -4.60 -0.55
N MET A 59 23.69 -4.85 -0.87
CA MET A 59 22.58 -4.16 -0.21
C MET A 59 22.62 -4.37 1.31
N ALA A 60 22.79 -5.60 1.79
CA ALA A 60 22.84 -5.89 3.22
C ALA A 60 24.00 -5.15 3.92
N THR A 61 25.20 -5.15 3.33
CA THR A 61 26.36 -4.43 3.88
C THR A 61 26.10 -2.93 3.94
N GLU A 62 25.65 -2.31 2.84
CA GLU A 62 25.35 -0.86 2.84
C GLU A 62 24.20 -0.50 3.80
N MET A 63 23.20 -1.37 3.98
CA MET A 63 22.12 -1.16 4.95
C MET A 63 22.61 -1.21 6.39
N GLN A 64 23.56 -2.11 6.71
CA GLN A 64 24.17 -2.16 8.03
C GLN A 64 24.97 -0.88 8.32
N GLU A 65 25.72 -0.38 7.34
CA GLU A 65 26.44 0.89 7.46
C GLU A 65 25.49 2.07 7.68
N ILE A 66 24.40 2.16 6.91
CA ILE A 66 23.38 3.20 7.08
C ILE A 66 22.73 3.11 8.46
N GLY A 67 22.31 1.91 8.89
CA GLY A 67 21.68 1.70 10.19
C GLY A 67 22.59 2.01 11.39
N SER A 68 23.91 1.89 11.23
CA SER A 68 24.88 2.28 12.26
C SER A 68 25.03 3.80 12.41
N ARG A 69 24.69 4.58 11.37
CA ARG A 69 24.77 6.06 11.37
C ARG A 69 23.44 6.71 11.73
N TYR A 70 22.33 6.06 11.37
CA TYR A 70 20.97 6.56 11.54
C TYR A 70 20.16 5.60 12.39
N HIS A 71 20.17 5.81 13.71
CA HIS A 71 19.40 5.00 14.64
C HIS A 71 17.93 5.43 14.65
N GLY A 72 17.03 4.44 14.56
CA GLY A 72 15.59 4.67 14.73
C GLY A 72 15.27 5.12 16.14
N SER A 73 14.28 6.00 16.28
CA SER A 73 13.67 6.25 17.60
C SER A 73 12.76 5.07 17.96
N ASN A 74 12.64 4.74 19.25
CA ASN A 74 11.68 3.72 19.73
C ASN A 74 10.21 4.17 19.63
N ALA A 75 9.91 5.33 19.05
CA ALA A 75 8.55 5.80 18.86
C ALA A 75 7.91 5.05 17.68
N SER A 76 6.85 4.28 17.95
CA SER A 76 5.97 3.80 16.90
C SER A 76 5.29 4.99 16.22
N PRO A 77 5.15 5.00 14.89
CA PRO A 77 4.41 6.05 14.21
C PRO A 77 2.97 6.14 14.73
N ASP A 78 2.48 7.37 14.85
CA ASP A 78 1.14 7.68 15.39
C ASP A 78 0.03 7.70 14.33
N HIS A 79 0.40 7.52 13.06
CA HIS A 79 -0.47 7.51 11.90
C HIS A 79 -0.54 6.11 11.27
N LEU A 80 -1.65 5.80 10.64
CA LEU A 80 -1.85 4.53 9.95
C LEU A 80 -1.11 4.56 8.59
N PRO A 81 -0.41 3.48 8.17
CA PRO A 81 0.16 3.38 6.83
C PRO A 81 -0.96 3.07 5.83
N LYS A 82 -1.80 4.08 5.56
CA LYS A 82 -3.02 3.94 4.77
C LYS A 82 -2.87 4.49 3.35
N MET A 83 -3.64 3.94 2.44
CA MET A 83 -3.80 4.48 1.09
C MET A 83 -4.79 5.65 1.09
N ALA A 84 -4.74 6.47 0.04
CA ALA A 84 -5.52 7.71 -0.06
C ALA A 84 -7.05 7.51 -0.03
N ASN A 85 -7.54 6.35 -0.51
CA ASN A 85 -8.97 6.01 -0.52
C ASN A 85 -9.15 4.49 -0.58
N VAL A 86 -10.37 4.01 -0.31
CA VAL A 86 -10.71 2.57 -0.28
C VAL A 86 -10.47 1.92 -1.65
N ARG A 87 -10.79 2.61 -2.74
CA ARG A 87 -10.63 2.07 -4.11
C ARG A 87 -9.18 1.69 -4.36
N LEU A 88 -8.26 2.61 -4.11
CA LEU A 88 -6.82 2.40 -4.26
C LEU A 88 -6.32 1.33 -3.30
N ALA A 89 -6.71 1.41 -2.02
CA ALA A 89 -6.32 0.43 -1.02
C ALA A 89 -6.69 -1.00 -1.40
N LEU A 90 -7.90 -1.20 -1.94
CA LEU A 90 -8.34 -2.50 -2.41
C LEU A 90 -7.51 -3.01 -3.59
N ASN A 91 -7.08 -2.10 -4.46
CA ASN A 91 -6.22 -2.45 -5.60
C ASN A 91 -4.82 -2.86 -5.16
N VAL A 92 -4.23 -2.12 -4.22
CA VAL A 92 -2.91 -2.41 -3.67
C VAL A 92 -2.94 -3.70 -2.87
N ALA A 93 -3.95 -3.91 -2.02
CA ALA A 93 -4.15 -5.16 -1.27
C ALA A 93 -4.21 -6.37 -2.21
N ALA A 94 -4.92 -6.23 -3.35
CA ALA A 94 -4.97 -7.25 -4.37
C ALA A 94 -3.61 -7.48 -5.07
N CYS A 95 -2.77 -6.45 -5.22
CA CYS A 95 -1.44 -6.60 -5.79
C CYS A 95 -0.49 -7.33 -4.84
N ASP A 96 -0.53 -6.96 -3.57
CA ASP A 96 0.37 -7.47 -2.53
C ASP A 96 -0.09 -8.80 -1.92
N ASP A 97 -1.28 -9.26 -2.31
CA ASP A 97 -1.86 -10.53 -1.87
C ASP A 97 -2.06 -10.59 -0.35
N VAL A 98 -2.64 -9.51 0.19
CA VAL A 98 -2.98 -9.34 1.60
C VAL A 98 -4.44 -8.85 1.73
N PRO A 99 -5.09 -9.03 2.89
CA PRO A 99 -6.39 -8.42 3.14
C PRO A 99 -6.29 -6.89 3.23
N LEU A 100 -7.42 -6.22 2.98
CA LEU A 100 -7.59 -4.80 3.25
C LEU A 100 -8.35 -4.61 4.56
N VAL A 101 -7.85 -3.76 5.44
CA VAL A 101 -8.52 -3.32 6.68
C VAL A 101 -8.96 -1.88 6.53
N ILE A 102 -10.27 -1.63 6.68
CA ILE A 102 -10.88 -0.31 6.53
C ILE A 102 -11.43 0.14 7.88
N ALA A 103 -10.96 1.28 8.39
CA ALA A 103 -11.63 1.97 9.50
C ALA A 103 -12.77 2.83 8.95
N VAL A 104 -14.01 2.51 9.31
CA VAL A 104 -15.22 3.20 8.85
C VAL A 104 -15.76 4.03 10.01
N GLY A 105 -15.78 5.35 9.88
CA GLY A 105 -16.36 6.25 10.87
C GLY A 105 -17.68 6.87 10.38
N ARG A 106 -18.61 7.20 11.28
CA ARG A 106 -19.85 7.95 10.92
C ARG A 106 -19.57 9.42 10.62
N ASN A 107 -18.43 9.93 11.09
CA ASN A 107 -17.95 11.29 10.90
C ASN A 107 -16.44 11.32 11.08
N ALA A 108 -15.81 12.45 10.71
CA ALA A 108 -14.36 12.61 10.72
C ALA A 108 -13.74 12.39 12.11
N LYS A 109 -14.44 12.77 13.20
CA LYS A 109 -13.94 12.58 14.57
C LYS A 109 -13.86 11.11 14.94
N GLU A 110 -14.88 10.34 14.59
CA GLU A 110 -14.91 8.90 14.83
C GLU A 110 -13.91 8.15 13.95
N GLU A 111 -13.81 8.52 12.66
CA GLU A 111 -12.81 7.97 11.74
C GLU A 111 -11.38 8.18 12.28
N GLN A 112 -11.05 9.39 12.71
CA GLN A 112 -9.73 9.70 13.27
C GLN A 112 -9.44 8.91 14.56
N ALA A 113 -10.46 8.68 15.40
CA ALA A 113 -10.31 7.88 16.61
C ALA A 113 -10.03 6.40 16.27
N LEU A 114 -10.78 5.83 15.30
CA LEU A 114 -10.59 4.46 14.83
C LEU A 114 -9.23 4.29 14.15
N GLU A 115 -8.82 5.26 13.33
CA GLU A 115 -7.51 5.29 12.66
C GLU A 115 -6.38 5.28 13.68
N LYS A 116 -6.39 6.20 14.65
CA LYS A 116 -5.35 6.30 15.68
C LYS A 116 -5.22 5.01 16.49
N ARG A 117 -6.35 4.36 16.77
CA ARG A 117 -6.37 3.09 17.48
C ARG A 117 -5.83 1.94 16.64
N LEU A 118 -6.10 1.94 15.34
CA LEU A 118 -5.55 0.93 14.43
C LEU A 118 -4.03 1.15 14.24
N ALA A 119 -3.58 2.40 14.16
CA ALA A 119 -2.18 2.78 14.03
C ALA A 119 -1.31 2.24 15.19
N SER A 120 -1.84 2.16 16.41
CA SER A 120 -1.07 1.61 17.55
C SER A 120 -0.69 0.13 17.39
N TRP A 121 -1.32 -0.58 16.45
CA TRP A 121 -1.06 -1.99 16.18
C TRP A 121 -0.47 -2.25 14.80
N ALA A 122 -0.84 -1.46 13.78
CA ALA A 122 -0.42 -1.65 12.39
C ALA A 122 1.12 -1.71 12.20
N TRP A 123 1.87 -1.00 13.05
CA TRP A 123 3.34 -0.94 12.99
C TRP A 123 4.06 -2.01 13.79
N ASN A 124 3.34 -2.83 14.56
CA ASN A 124 3.99 -3.88 15.34
C ASN A 124 4.42 -5.05 14.43
N SER A 125 5.34 -5.89 14.90
CA SER A 125 5.85 -7.03 14.13
C SER A 125 4.81 -8.10 13.80
N TYR A 126 3.67 -8.12 14.50
CA TYR A 126 2.58 -9.04 14.22
C TYR A 126 1.77 -8.59 13.00
N PHE A 127 1.54 -7.30 12.80
CA PHE A 127 0.67 -6.77 11.74
C PHE A 127 1.42 -6.13 10.57
N ALA A 128 2.66 -5.65 10.78
CA ALA A 128 3.43 -4.99 9.74
C ALA A 128 3.56 -5.86 8.48
N GLY A 129 3.09 -5.34 7.35
CA GLY A 129 3.11 -6.03 6.06
C GLY A 129 2.11 -7.17 5.89
N ARG A 130 1.13 -7.33 6.80
CA ARG A 130 0.10 -8.40 6.71
C ARG A 130 -1.26 -7.92 6.24
N ALA A 131 -1.45 -6.62 6.12
CA ALA A 131 -2.67 -6.03 5.61
C ALA A 131 -2.37 -4.66 5.01
N GLU A 132 -3.18 -4.27 4.03
CA GLU A 132 -3.28 -2.89 3.59
C GLU A 132 -4.34 -2.15 4.40
N TYR A 133 -4.23 -0.82 4.45
CA TYR A 133 -5.10 0.00 5.29
C TYR A 133 -5.78 1.13 4.52
N ALA A 134 -7.02 1.43 4.90
CA ALA A 134 -7.77 2.60 4.47
C ALA A 134 -8.64 3.13 5.61
N THR A 135 -9.09 4.37 5.47
CA THR A 135 -10.13 4.96 6.32
C THR A 135 -11.19 5.58 5.43
N THR A 136 -12.44 5.62 5.89
CA THR A 136 -13.48 6.38 5.19
C THR A 136 -14.62 6.79 6.11
N THR A 137 -15.23 7.93 5.80
CA THR A 137 -16.55 8.35 6.28
C THR A 137 -17.61 8.26 5.20
N ASN A 138 -17.20 8.01 3.95
CA ASN A 138 -18.08 7.97 2.80
C ASN A 138 -18.47 6.52 2.49
N LEU A 139 -19.66 6.11 2.94
CA LEU A 139 -20.17 4.76 2.70
C LEU A 139 -20.31 4.42 1.21
N ALA A 140 -20.36 5.41 0.30
CA ALA A 140 -20.36 5.15 -1.13
C ALA A 140 -19.04 4.51 -1.61
N GLU A 141 -17.92 4.74 -0.93
CA GLU A 141 -16.65 4.07 -1.24
C GLU A 141 -16.69 2.56 -0.98
N LEU A 142 -17.65 2.11 -0.16
CA LEU A 142 -17.82 0.70 0.17
C LEU A 142 -18.68 -0.06 -0.86
N SER A 143 -19.23 0.61 -1.89
CA SER A 143 -20.13 -0.01 -2.86
C SER A 143 -19.50 -1.14 -3.68
N MET A 144 -18.16 -1.16 -3.78
CA MET A 144 -17.37 -2.21 -4.45
C MET A 144 -17.12 -3.44 -3.55
N ILE A 145 -17.51 -3.37 -2.28
CA ILE A 145 -17.28 -4.40 -1.28
C ILE A 145 -18.62 -5.07 -0.93
N SER A 146 -18.75 -6.35 -1.25
CA SER A 146 -19.94 -7.11 -0.90
C SER A 146 -19.91 -7.54 0.57
N GLY A 147 -21.06 -7.48 1.24
CA GLY A 147 -21.22 -7.95 2.62
C GLY A 147 -20.91 -6.91 3.69
N THR A 148 -20.73 -5.64 3.32
CA THR A 148 -20.55 -4.54 4.28
C THR A 148 -21.84 -4.31 5.06
N LYS A 149 -21.76 -4.50 6.37
CA LYS A 149 -22.85 -4.29 7.34
C LYS A 149 -22.64 -3.12 8.31
N PRO A 150 -21.41 -2.81 8.78
CA PRO A 150 -21.27 -1.85 9.87
C PRO A 150 -21.36 -0.41 9.35
N ALA A 151 -22.13 0.41 10.06
CA ALA A 151 -22.14 1.86 9.90
C ALA A 151 -20.91 2.53 10.54
N SER A 152 -20.19 1.81 11.41
CA SER A 152 -18.96 2.24 12.07
C SER A 152 -18.15 1.04 12.57
N GLY A 153 -16.82 1.15 12.60
CA GLY A 153 -15.90 0.12 13.12
C GLY A 153 -14.84 -0.27 12.09
N TYR A 154 -14.38 -1.52 12.15
CA TYR A 154 -13.40 -2.03 11.19
C TYR A 154 -14.01 -3.08 10.27
N VAL A 155 -13.69 -2.99 8.98
CA VAL A 155 -14.07 -3.97 7.97
C VAL A 155 -12.81 -4.61 7.43
N VAL A 156 -12.72 -5.94 7.50
CA VAL A 156 -11.63 -6.70 6.89
C VAL A 156 -12.14 -7.34 5.62
N VAL A 157 -11.43 -7.09 4.52
CA VAL A 157 -11.88 -7.37 3.16
C VAL A 157 -10.87 -8.27 2.46
N GLN A 158 -11.39 -9.31 1.82
CA GLN A 158 -10.65 -10.07 0.81
C GLN A 158 -10.83 -9.38 -0.55
N PRO A 159 -9.77 -8.79 -1.12
CA PRO A 159 -9.83 -8.28 -2.48
C PRO A 159 -10.08 -9.40 -3.49
N ASP A 160 -10.77 -9.07 -4.58
CA ASP A 160 -10.81 -9.92 -5.76
C ASP A 160 -9.46 -9.91 -6.49
N ARG A 161 -9.28 -10.83 -7.43
CA ARG A 161 -8.02 -11.01 -8.16
C ARG A 161 -7.50 -9.72 -8.79
N PHE A 162 -8.37 -8.82 -9.26
CA PHE A 162 -7.98 -7.60 -9.97
C PHE A 162 -8.09 -6.32 -9.12
N GLY A 163 -8.44 -6.45 -7.84
CA GLY A 163 -8.61 -5.35 -6.91
C GLY A 163 -9.61 -4.31 -7.39
N GLN A 164 -10.69 -4.76 -8.04
CA GLN A 164 -11.83 -3.97 -8.47
C GLN A 164 -13.01 -4.13 -7.51
N LYS A 165 -13.07 -5.25 -6.81
CA LYS A 165 -14.13 -5.61 -5.86
C LYS A 165 -13.53 -6.33 -4.67
N GLY A 166 -14.32 -6.48 -3.62
CA GLY A 166 -13.92 -7.27 -2.47
C GLY A 166 -15.11 -7.87 -1.75
N SER A 167 -14.83 -8.81 -0.86
CA SER A 167 -15.83 -9.39 0.03
C SER A 167 -15.39 -9.27 1.47
N VAL A 168 -16.30 -8.87 2.34
CA VAL A 168 -16.06 -8.82 3.78
C VAL A 168 -15.78 -10.22 4.32
N ILE A 169 -14.65 -10.40 5.00
CA ILE A 169 -14.27 -11.63 5.71
C ILE A 169 -14.41 -11.49 7.23
N ALA A 170 -14.44 -10.26 7.74
CA ALA A 170 -14.79 -9.94 9.12
C ALA A 170 -15.26 -8.49 9.29
N THR A 171 -16.05 -8.25 10.32
CA THR A 171 -16.44 -6.93 10.82
C THR A 171 -16.13 -6.89 12.31
N ILE A 172 -15.47 -5.83 12.76
CA ILE A 172 -15.09 -5.68 14.17
C ILE A 172 -15.80 -4.43 14.68
N GLU A 173 -16.75 -4.67 15.58
CA GLU A 173 -17.49 -3.62 16.29
C GLU A 173 -16.89 -3.50 17.70
N GLY A 174 -16.51 -2.27 18.06
CA GLY A 174 -15.94 -2.01 19.38
C GLY A 174 -14.49 -2.44 19.56
N ASP A 175 -14.02 -2.22 20.77
CA ASP A 175 -12.63 -1.82 20.97
C ASP A 175 -11.85 -2.73 21.93
N SER A 176 -12.52 -3.48 22.80
CA SER A 176 -11.89 -4.18 23.93
C SER A 176 -10.98 -5.36 23.55
N LYS A 177 -11.11 -5.89 22.33
CA LYS A 177 -10.33 -7.05 21.84
C LYS A 177 -9.80 -6.85 20.41
N LEU A 178 -9.61 -5.59 20.02
CA LEU A 178 -9.23 -5.25 18.64
C LEU A 178 -8.03 -6.04 18.11
N PRO A 179 -6.89 -6.20 18.83
CA PRO A 179 -5.73 -6.91 18.29
C PRO A 179 -6.04 -8.37 17.99
N ASP A 180 -6.70 -9.08 18.90
CA ASP A 180 -7.03 -10.50 18.73
C ASP A 180 -8.04 -10.70 17.60
N GLN A 181 -9.06 -9.86 17.54
CA GLN A 181 -10.09 -9.90 16.49
C GLN A 181 -9.49 -9.58 15.11
N LEU A 182 -8.57 -8.61 15.05
CA LEU A 182 -7.89 -8.24 13.82
C LEU A 182 -6.96 -9.36 13.35
N TRP A 183 -6.21 -9.97 14.26
CA TRP A 183 -5.34 -11.11 13.96
C TRP A 183 -6.14 -12.29 13.42
N GLU A 184 -7.25 -12.65 14.08
CA GLU A 184 -8.14 -13.71 13.61
C GLU A 184 -8.72 -13.39 12.24
N ALA A 185 -9.18 -12.15 12.04
CA ALA A 185 -9.76 -11.70 10.77
C ALA A 185 -8.76 -11.74 9.61
N ILE A 186 -7.53 -11.26 9.81
CA ILE A 186 -6.45 -11.33 8.83
C ILE A 186 -6.12 -12.81 8.52
N GLY A 187 -6.14 -13.69 9.52
CA GLY A 187 -5.92 -15.12 9.35
C GLY A 187 -6.97 -15.84 8.51
N ARG A 188 -8.14 -15.23 8.26
CA ARG A 188 -9.18 -15.77 7.36
C ARG A 188 -8.90 -15.47 5.88
N TYR A 189 -7.93 -14.61 5.57
CA TYR A 189 -7.60 -14.25 4.21
C TYR A 189 -7.15 -15.48 3.40
N GLN A 190 -7.72 -15.62 2.21
CA GLN A 190 -7.31 -16.65 1.26
C GLN A 190 -6.43 -16.03 0.19
N SER A 191 -5.13 -16.35 0.23
CA SER A 191 -4.17 -15.96 -0.79
C SER A 191 -4.63 -16.38 -2.17
N ALA A 192 -4.51 -15.47 -3.15
CA ALA A 192 -4.82 -15.78 -4.54
C ALA A 192 -3.69 -16.61 -5.22
N GLY A 193 -2.61 -16.90 -4.50
CA GLY A 193 -1.44 -17.61 -4.98
C GLY A 193 -0.52 -16.76 -5.85
N GLU A 194 0.42 -17.42 -6.50
CA GLU A 194 1.43 -16.76 -7.34
C GLU A 194 0.79 -16.03 -8.54
N LYS A 195 1.24 -14.79 -8.77
CA LYS A 195 0.75 -13.93 -9.85
C LYS A 195 1.86 -13.71 -10.87
N ASP A 196 1.70 -14.32 -12.04
CA ASP A 196 2.49 -13.93 -13.20
C ASP A 196 1.97 -12.61 -13.79
N THR A 197 2.88 -11.66 -14.02
CA THR A 197 2.54 -10.31 -14.50
C THR A 197 1.92 -10.37 -15.90
N GLY A 198 2.48 -11.17 -16.81
CA GLY A 198 1.99 -11.26 -18.19
C GLY A 198 0.58 -11.82 -18.26
N SER A 199 0.37 -12.96 -17.63
CA SER A 199 -0.91 -13.67 -17.56
C SER A 199 -1.97 -12.85 -16.85
N HIS A 200 -1.61 -12.17 -15.75
CA HIS A 200 -2.53 -11.31 -15.01
C HIS A 200 -3.01 -10.12 -15.86
N ILE A 201 -2.09 -9.42 -16.55
CA ILE A 201 -2.44 -8.28 -17.42
C ILE A 201 -3.32 -8.75 -18.59
N SER A 202 -2.97 -9.88 -19.22
CA SER A 202 -3.73 -10.45 -20.32
C SER A 202 -5.17 -10.79 -19.90
N ALA A 203 -5.32 -11.50 -18.78
CA ALA A 203 -6.64 -11.86 -18.23
C ALA A 203 -7.48 -10.63 -17.85
N GLY A 204 -6.87 -9.58 -17.31
CA GLY A 204 -7.54 -8.32 -17.03
C GLY A 204 -8.07 -7.65 -18.31
N ARG A 205 -7.23 -7.56 -19.35
CA ARG A 205 -7.62 -6.97 -20.65
C ARG A 205 -8.74 -7.75 -21.33
N GLN A 206 -8.68 -9.08 -21.32
CA GLN A 206 -9.75 -9.93 -21.88
C GLN A 206 -11.10 -9.70 -21.18
N LYS A 207 -11.08 -9.33 -19.90
CA LYS A 207 -12.27 -8.98 -19.11
C LYS A 207 -12.65 -7.50 -19.19
N GLY A 208 -11.98 -6.70 -20.02
CA GLY A 208 -12.20 -5.26 -20.12
C GLY A 208 -11.84 -4.48 -18.87
N ILE A 209 -10.99 -5.02 -18.00
CA ILE A 209 -10.60 -4.39 -16.73
C ILE A 209 -9.40 -3.48 -16.95
N TYR A 210 -9.64 -2.18 -16.78
CA TYR A 210 -8.63 -1.13 -16.88
C TYR A 210 -8.65 -0.29 -15.61
N TRP A 211 -7.48 -0.05 -15.03
CA TRP A 211 -7.35 0.87 -13.92
C TRP A 211 -7.13 2.28 -14.43
N GLN A 212 -7.96 3.19 -13.96
CA GLN A 212 -7.77 4.62 -14.20
C GLN A 212 -6.99 5.21 -13.02
N THR A 213 -5.84 5.78 -13.35
CA THR A 213 -4.97 6.52 -12.43
C THR A 213 -5.43 7.97 -12.32
N VAL A 214 -5.01 8.68 -11.26
CA VAL A 214 -5.35 10.09 -11.05
C VAL A 214 -4.55 10.99 -12.00
N ILE A 215 -3.27 10.68 -12.20
CA ILE A 215 -2.41 11.33 -13.20
C ILE A 215 -2.08 10.37 -14.35
N PRO A 216 -1.78 10.86 -15.57
CA PRO A 216 -1.43 10.00 -16.70
C PRO A 216 -0.23 9.11 -16.42
N VAL A 217 -0.28 7.86 -16.89
CA VAL A 217 0.87 6.96 -16.87
C VAL A 217 1.87 7.42 -17.93
N THR A 218 3.09 7.75 -17.51
CA THR A 218 4.15 8.28 -18.38
C THR A 218 5.29 7.29 -18.64
N ASP A 219 5.41 6.22 -17.85
CA ASP A 219 6.43 5.18 -18.07
C ASP A 219 6.13 4.40 -19.37
N PRO A 220 7.06 4.40 -20.35
CA PRO A 220 6.87 3.71 -21.63
C PRO A 220 6.87 2.18 -21.48
N GLY A 221 7.27 1.66 -20.32
CA GLY A 221 7.32 0.23 -20.04
C GLY A 221 8.45 -0.49 -20.80
N PRO A 222 8.49 -1.85 -20.73
CA PRO A 222 9.59 -2.64 -21.30
C PRO A 222 9.73 -2.58 -22.82
N ARG A 223 8.71 -2.07 -23.54
CA ARG A 223 8.68 -2.03 -25.01
C ARG A 223 9.04 -0.67 -25.60
N GLY A 224 9.26 0.35 -24.77
CA GLY A 224 9.63 1.69 -25.21
C GLY A 224 10.96 2.17 -24.63
N ARG A 225 11.87 1.23 -24.34
CA ARG A 225 13.28 1.47 -24.00
C ARG A 225 14.18 0.90 -25.08
#